data_AF-A0A5K7SCR3-F1
#
_entry.id   AF-A0A5K7SCR3-F1
#
_cell.length_a   1.000
_cell.length_b   1.000
_cell.length_c   1.000
_cell.angle_alpha   90.00
_cell.angle_beta   90.00
_cell.angle_gamma   90.00
#
_symmetry.space_group_name_H-M   'P 1'
#
loop_
_entity.id
_entity.type
_entity.pdbx_description
1 polymer ?
#
loop_
_entity_poly.entity_id
_entity_poly.type
_entity_poly.pdbx_seq_one_letter_code
_entity_poly.pdbx_strand_id
1 'polypeptide(L)'
;MKTSIRTKFILGMVFLFIIILVLLGFSAFYLNKLSTKTGAILKENYVSVVYAREMTKGLTNINQELATSFLMNRTVDSLSVNNELSSVSQMLQLEINNITEPGEDKLASNIENGIKEYRQSVEKYIKSPGQVELVLQLQKGFVTLNQQLEVLSQMNGKAIEVKSDDAKVSAKKALAQMTILGSLCFLIAFSFTYSFASYFNERFSQLYMGIKEISSNNFGQRLYFDGTDEFYEISLVFNEMAEKLHESNPKMSVPLADDFENDASSDDLWELKTVLAQMKSLEEQAKEVISKIESGTDLKMNG
;
A
#
# COMPACT_ATOMS: atom_id res chain seq x y z
N MET A 1 27.25 27.86 -0.28
CA MET A 1 26.54 27.56 0.98
C MET A 1 26.97 26.15 1.41
N LYS A 2 27.68 25.99 2.53
CA LYS A 2 28.13 24.66 3.00
C LYS A 2 26.89 23.81 3.29
N THR A 3 26.66 22.75 2.51
CA THR A 3 25.57 21.80 2.77
C THR A 3 26.08 20.69 3.68
N SER A 4 25.60 20.67 4.92
CA SER A 4 25.85 19.61 5.89
C SER A 4 25.43 18.24 5.35
N ILE A 5 26.15 17.18 5.70
CA ILE A 5 25.79 15.77 5.48
C ILE A 5 24.41 15.47 6.04
N ARG A 6 24.08 16.03 7.21
CA ARG A 6 22.74 15.91 7.78
C ARG A 6 21.70 16.49 6.82
N THR A 7 21.97 17.64 6.20
CA THR A 7 21.08 18.24 5.20
C THR A 7 20.97 17.37 3.96
N LYS A 8 22.08 16.82 3.43
CA LYS A 8 22.06 15.91 2.27
C LYS A 8 21.26 14.63 2.55
N PHE A 9 21.44 14.06 3.75
CA PHE A 9 20.70 12.89 4.23
C PHE A 9 19.20 13.19 4.32
N ILE A 10 18.83 14.27 5.00
CA ILE A 10 17.42 14.67 5.16
C ILE A 10 16.79 14.97 3.81
N LEU A 11 17.50 15.65 2.90
CA LEU A 11 16.97 15.96 1.57
C LEU A 11 16.67 14.69 0.76
N GLY A 12 17.53 13.68 0.85
CA GLY A 12 17.30 12.37 0.27
C GLY A 12 16.08 11.64 0.84
N MET A 13 15.92 11.66 2.16
CA MET A 13 14.75 11.08 2.84
C MET A 13 13.45 11.80 2.48
N VAL A 14 13.47 13.13 2.45
CA VAL A 14 12.32 13.96 2.02
C VAL A 14 11.98 13.70 0.57
N PHE A 15 12.97 13.54 -0.31
CA PHE A 15 12.76 13.19 -1.71
C PHE A 15 12.04 11.84 -1.87
N LEU A 16 12.50 10.79 -1.19
CA LEU A 16 11.82 9.49 -1.18
C LEU A 16 10.41 9.60 -0.60
N PHE A 17 10.23 10.38 0.47
CA PHE A 17 8.92 10.61 1.07
C PHE A 17 7.94 11.30 0.10
N ILE A 18 8.41 12.29 -0.67
CA ILE A 18 7.62 12.94 -1.72
C ILE A 18 7.19 11.92 -2.79
N ILE A 19 8.08 11.02 -3.22
CA ILE A 19 7.72 9.96 -4.18
C ILE A 19 6.57 9.10 -3.62
N ILE A 20 6.66 8.69 -2.35
CA ILE A 20 5.60 7.91 -1.69
C ILE A 20 4.29 8.70 -1.65
N LEU A 21 4.32 9.98 -1.27
CA LEU A 21 3.13 10.83 -1.23
C LEU A 21 2.48 10.98 -2.61
N VAL A 22 3.27 11.14 -3.67
CA VAL A 22 2.77 11.22 -5.05
C VAL A 22 2.10 9.91 -5.45
N LEU A 23 2.71 8.75 -5.16
CA LEU A 23 2.12 7.45 -5.46
C LEU A 23 0.82 7.21 -4.68
N LEU A 24 0.79 7.56 -3.39
CA LEU A 24 -0.41 7.46 -2.55
C LEU A 24 -1.53 8.36 -3.04
N GLY A 25 -1.23 9.63 -3.33
CA GLY A 25 -2.20 10.58 -3.84
C GLY A 25 -2.77 10.16 -5.18
N PHE A 26 -1.93 9.69 -6.09
CA PHE A 26 -2.35 9.20 -7.40
C PHE A 26 -3.21 7.94 -7.28
N SER A 27 -2.80 6.97 -6.45
CA SER A 27 -3.57 5.76 -6.16
C SER A 27 -4.95 6.10 -5.58
N ALA A 28 -4.99 6.96 -4.56
CA ALA A 28 -6.24 7.40 -3.94
C ALA A 28 -7.16 8.13 -4.93
N PHE A 29 -6.61 8.98 -5.81
CA PHE A 29 -7.38 9.67 -6.83
C PHE A 29 -8.08 8.70 -7.79
N TYR A 30 -7.35 7.72 -8.34
CA TYR A 30 -7.94 6.75 -9.27
C TYR A 30 -8.91 5.80 -8.59
N LEU A 31 -8.63 5.39 -7.35
CA LEU A 31 -9.51 4.53 -6.57
C LEU A 31 -10.83 5.25 -6.25
N ASN A 32 -10.78 6.53 -5.85
CA ASN A 32 -11.99 7.34 -5.66
C ASN A 32 -12.77 7.50 -6.97
N LYS A 33 -12.10 7.85 -8.07
CA LYS A 33 -12.75 7.98 -9.37
C LYS A 33 -13.47 6.70 -9.80
N LEU A 34 -12.86 5.54 -9.57
CA LEU A 34 -13.48 4.25 -9.87
C LEU A 34 -14.65 3.95 -8.91
N SER A 35 -14.45 4.19 -7.60
CA SER A 35 -15.48 3.98 -6.58
C SER A 35 -16.73 4.82 -6.82
N THR A 36 -16.57 6.09 -7.19
CA THR A 36 -17.70 6.97 -7.52
C THR A 36 -18.47 6.47 -8.74
N LYS A 37 -17.78 6.03 -9.81
CA LYS A 37 -18.44 5.46 -11.00
C LYS A 37 -19.23 4.21 -10.66
N THR A 38 -18.67 3.29 -9.88
CA THR A 38 -19.37 2.06 -9.49
C THR A 38 -20.52 2.32 -8.52
N GLY A 39 -20.33 3.25 -7.58
CA GLY A 39 -21.36 3.67 -6.63
C GLY A 39 -22.55 4.32 -7.32
N ALA A 40 -22.30 5.12 -8.37
CA ALA A 40 -23.34 5.66 -9.24
C ALA A 40 -24.16 4.54 -9.89
N ILE A 41 -23.53 3.56 -10.56
CA ILE A 41 -24.24 2.42 -11.18
C ILE A 41 -25.15 1.68 -10.18
N LEU A 42 -24.64 1.44 -8.96
CA LEU A 42 -25.40 0.74 -7.94
C LEU A 42 -26.59 1.56 -7.44
N LYS A 43 -26.36 2.84 -7.09
CA LYS A 43 -27.39 3.70 -6.53
C LYS A 43 -28.42 4.11 -7.58
N GLU A 44 -27.96 4.35 -8.81
CA GLU A 44 -28.78 4.87 -9.90
C GLU A 44 -29.59 3.74 -10.53
N ASN A 45 -28.95 2.72 -11.11
CA ASN A 45 -29.66 1.78 -11.99
C ASN A 45 -30.04 0.45 -11.32
N TYR A 46 -29.16 -0.11 -10.48
CA TYR A 46 -29.45 -1.41 -9.84
C TYR A 46 -30.66 -1.32 -8.91
N VAL A 47 -30.81 -0.19 -8.23
CA VAL A 47 -31.93 0.04 -7.33
C VAL A 47 -33.27 0.11 -8.08
N SER A 48 -33.35 0.75 -9.25
CA SER A 48 -34.56 0.74 -10.10
C SER A 48 -34.94 -0.67 -10.58
N VAL A 49 -33.95 -1.52 -10.91
CA VAL A 49 -34.21 -2.95 -11.23
C VAL A 49 -34.84 -3.68 -10.03
N VAL A 50 -34.36 -3.41 -8.82
CA VAL A 50 -34.93 -4.00 -7.60
C VAL A 50 -36.36 -3.50 -7.37
N TYR A 51 -36.62 -2.21 -7.56
CA TYR A 51 -37.98 -1.65 -7.44
C TYR A 51 -38.94 -2.28 -8.44
N ALA A 52 -38.54 -2.41 -9.71
CA ALA A 52 -39.32 -3.08 -10.74
C ALA A 52 -39.65 -4.54 -10.36
N ARG A 53 -38.67 -5.27 -9.81
CA ARG A 53 -38.85 -6.65 -9.35
C ARG A 53 -39.82 -6.76 -8.17
N GLU A 54 -39.66 -5.93 -7.14
CA GLU A 54 -40.56 -5.97 -5.97
C GLU A 54 -41.99 -5.53 -6.34
N MET A 55 -42.15 -4.55 -7.23
CA MET A 55 -43.48 -4.20 -7.77
C MET A 55 -44.11 -5.36 -8.56
N THR A 56 -43.34 -6.01 -9.43
CA THR A 56 -43.79 -7.19 -10.21
C THR A 56 -44.24 -8.31 -9.29
N LYS A 57 -43.48 -8.58 -8.23
CA LYS A 57 -43.82 -9.57 -7.21
C LYS A 57 -45.13 -9.22 -6.48
N GLY A 58 -45.27 -7.99 -6.01
CA GLY A 58 -46.49 -7.54 -5.33
C GLY A 58 -47.73 -7.63 -6.23
N LEU A 59 -47.61 -7.18 -7.50
CA LEU A 59 -48.68 -7.33 -8.49
C LEU A 59 -49.02 -8.81 -8.77
N THR A 60 -48.02 -9.69 -8.80
CA THR A 60 -48.22 -11.13 -9.01
C THR A 60 -48.96 -11.77 -7.83
N ASN A 61 -48.59 -11.41 -6.60
CA ASN A 61 -49.27 -11.87 -5.39
C ASN A 61 -50.74 -11.43 -5.37
N ILE A 62 -51.00 -10.15 -5.70
CA ILE A 62 -52.36 -9.63 -5.83
C ILE A 62 -53.11 -10.43 -6.91
N ASN A 63 -52.55 -10.57 -8.11
CA ASN A 63 -53.20 -11.27 -9.21
C ASN A 63 -53.53 -12.73 -8.85
N GLN A 64 -52.62 -13.42 -8.17
CA GLN A 64 -52.82 -14.80 -7.70
C GLN A 64 -53.94 -14.89 -6.66
N GLU A 65 -53.99 -13.98 -5.70
CA GLU A 65 -55.05 -13.93 -4.68
C GLU A 65 -56.42 -13.67 -5.33
N LEU A 66 -56.49 -12.70 -6.23
CA LEU A 66 -57.72 -12.36 -6.96
C LEU A 66 -58.19 -13.52 -7.84
N ALA A 67 -57.29 -14.15 -8.62
CA ALA A 67 -57.61 -15.30 -9.45
C ALA A 67 -58.06 -16.50 -8.61
N THR A 68 -57.36 -16.79 -7.51
CA THR A 68 -57.73 -17.91 -6.61
C THR A 68 -59.07 -17.67 -5.94
N SER A 69 -59.32 -16.43 -5.48
CA SER A 69 -60.61 -16.05 -4.89
C SER A 69 -61.77 -16.25 -5.86
N PHE A 70 -61.55 -15.88 -7.14
CA PHE A 70 -62.52 -16.05 -8.21
C PHE A 70 -62.81 -17.53 -8.50
N LEU A 71 -61.76 -18.33 -8.72
CA LEU A 71 -61.89 -19.74 -9.08
C LEU A 71 -62.49 -20.61 -7.97
N MET A 72 -62.17 -20.30 -6.72
CA MET A 72 -62.66 -21.03 -5.55
C MET A 72 -63.95 -20.45 -4.96
N ASN A 73 -64.50 -19.39 -5.55
CA ASN A 73 -65.67 -18.65 -5.05
C ASN A 73 -65.56 -18.30 -3.55
N ARG A 74 -64.37 -17.86 -3.13
CA ARG A 74 -64.09 -17.46 -1.73
C ARG A 74 -63.92 -15.95 -1.62
N THR A 75 -64.04 -15.45 -0.40
CA THR A 75 -63.74 -14.05 -0.11
C THR A 75 -62.25 -13.76 -0.33
N VAL A 76 -61.97 -12.58 -0.87
CA VAL A 76 -60.60 -12.06 -1.03
C VAL A 76 -60.02 -11.77 0.34
N ASP A 77 -58.76 -12.16 0.57
CA ASP A 77 -58.00 -11.66 1.72
C ASP A 77 -57.60 -10.19 1.47
N SER A 78 -58.55 -9.30 1.77
CA SER A 78 -58.39 -7.86 1.56
C SER A 78 -57.22 -7.26 2.34
N LEU A 79 -56.83 -7.84 3.48
CA LEU A 79 -55.71 -7.36 4.28
C LEU A 79 -54.39 -7.66 3.55
N SER A 80 -54.22 -8.90 3.06
CA SER A 80 -53.07 -9.29 2.24
C SER A 80 -52.95 -8.43 0.98
N VAL A 81 -54.04 -8.26 0.23
CA VAL A 81 -54.06 -7.43 -0.99
C VAL A 81 -53.69 -5.97 -0.70
N ASN A 82 -54.20 -5.39 0.39
CA ASN A 82 -53.89 -4.00 0.74
C ASN A 82 -52.42 -3.82 1.15
N ASN A 83 -51.82 -4.81 1.83
CA ASN A 83 -50.40 -4.79 2.18
C ASN A 83 -49.51 -4.84 0.94
N GLU A 84 -49.86 -5.67 -0.04
CA GLU A 84 -49.14 -5.74 -1.32
C GLU A 84 -49.30 -4.43 -2.11
N LEU A 85 -50.51 -3.87 -2.20
CA LEU A 85 -50.74 -2.57 -2.85
C LEU A 85 -49.94 -1.45 -2.18
N SER A 86 -49.83 -1.46 -0.86
CA SER A 86 -49.03 -0.49 -0.12
C SER A 86 -47.53 -0.64 -0.44
N SER A 87 -47.04 -1.88 -0.47
CA SER A 87 -45.64 -2.18 -0.81
C SER A 87 -45.30 -1.77 -2.25
N VAL A 88 -46.18 -2.06 -3.20
CA VAL A 88 -46.07 -1.61 -4.60
C VAL A 88 -46.03 -0.08 -4.68
N SER A 89 -46.93 0.59 -3.97
CA SER A 89 -46.98 2.06 -3.94
C SER A 89 -45.70 2.67 -3.37
N GLN A 90 -45.12 2.06 -2.33
CA GLN A 90 -43.86 2.51 -1.74
C GLN A 90 -42.70 2.35 -2.72
N MET A 91 -42.59 1.21 -3.41
CA MET A 91 -41.52 0.98 -4.39
C MET A 91 -41.65 1.94 -5.58
N LEU A 92 -42.87 2.21 -6.04
CA LEU A 92 -43.13 3.21 -7.08
C LEU A 92 -42.67 4.61 -6.68
N GLN A 93 -42.91 5.01 -5.43
CA GLN A 93 -42.45 6.33 -4.95
C GLN A 93 -40.92 6.41 -4.88
N LEU A 94 -40.26 5.32 -4.50
CA LEU A 94 -38.80 5.28 -4.53
C LEU A 94 -38.26 5.37 -5.97
N GLU A 95 -38.91 4.70 -6.91
CA GLU A 95 -38.61 4.75 -8.35
C GLU A 95 -38.78 6.17 -8.93
N ILE A 96 -39.90 6.85 -8.65
CA ILE A 96 -40.15 8.22 -9.11
C ILE A 96 -39.09 9.20 -8.58
N ASN A 97 -38.52 8.94 -7.40
CA ASN A 97 -37.45 9.74 -6.82
C ASN A 97 -36.04 9.33 -7.32
N ASN A 98 -35.95 8.31 -8.19
CA ASN A 98 -34.71 7.72 -8.68
C ASN A 98 -34.75 7.54 -10.22
N ILE A 99 -35.12 8.59 -10.96
CA ILE A 99 -35.05 8.60 -12.42
C ILE A 99 -33.60 8.77 -12.87
N THR A 100 -33.10 7.83 -13.66
CA THR A 100 -31.66 7.67 -13.97
C THR A 100 -31.36 7.58 -15.45
N GLU A 101 -32.28 7.06 -16.26
CA GLU A 101 -32.11 6.83 -17.68
C GLU A 101 -33.03 7.72 -18.54
N PRO A 102 -32.61 8.08 -19.77
CA PRO A 102 -33.44 8.86 -20.67
C PRO A 102 -34.76 8.15 -21.01
N GLY A 103 -35.88 8.81 -20.72
CA GLY A 103 -37.23 8.27 -20.98
C GLY A 103 -37.82 7.43 -19.84
N GLU A 104 -37.06 7.19 -18.77
CA GLU A 104 -37.56 6.52 -17.56
C GLU A 104 -38.64 7.35 -16.85
N ASP A 105 -38.54 8.69 -16.90
CA ASP A 105 -39.55 9.63 -16.38
C ASP A 105 -40.96 9.37 -16.93
N LYS A 106 -41.06 9.21 -18.25
CA LYS A 106 -42.33 8.93 -18.93
C LYS A 106 -42.83 7.54 -18.61
N LEU A 107 -41.94 6.56 -18.53
CA LEU A 107 -42.28 5.19 -18.19
C LEU A 107 -42.80 5.09 -16.74
N ALA A 108 -42.12 5.72 -15.79
CA ALA A 108 -42.52 5.79 -14.39
C ALA A 108 -43.89 6.46 -14.22
N SER A 109 -44.16 7.56 -14.94
CA SER A 109 -45.48 8.20 -14.94
C SER A 109 -46.58 7.32 -15.52
N ASN A 110 -46.29 6.55 -16.57
CA ASN A 110 -47.25 5.58 -17.13
C ASN A 110 -47.54 4.44 -16.15
N ILE A 111 -46.52 3.94 -15.45
CA ILE A 111 -46.65 2.92 -14.41
C ILE A 111 -47.49 3.46 -13.24
N GLU A 112 -47.25 4.70 -12.81
CA GLU A 112 -48.01 5.35 -11.74
C GLU A 112 -49.51 5.43 -12.06
N ASN A 113 -49.84 5.90 -13.27
CA ASN A 113 -51.22 5.96 -13.72
C ASN A 113 -51.84 4.55 -13.83
N GLY A 114 -51.10 3.59 -14.38
CA GLY A 114 -51.54 2.20 -14.47
C GLY A 114 -51.80 1.56 -13.11
N ILE A 115 -50.94 1.80 -12.11
CA ILE A 115 -51.13 1.31 -10.74
C ILE A 115 -52.35 1.95 -10.09
N LYS A 116 -52.60 3.24 -10.32
CA LYS A 116 -53.79 3.94 -9.81
C LYS A 116 -55.08 3.34 -10.39
N GLU A 117 -55.13 3.10 -11.70
CA GLU A 117 -56.27 2.46 -12.36
C GLU A 117 -56.46 1.01 -11.91
N TYR A 118 -55.36 0.26 -11.79
CA TYR A 118 -55.37 -1.11 -11.29
C TYR A 118 -55.92 -1.18 -9.86
N ARG A 119 -55.43 -0.31 -8.95
CA ARG A 119 -55.91 -0.21 -7.57
C ARG A 119 -57.41 0.03 -7.48
N GLN A 120 -57.94 0.97 -8.29
CA GLN A 120 -59.38 1.22 -8.34
C GLN A 120 -60.18 0.00 -8.81
N SER A 121 -59.63 -0.77 -9.75
CA SER A 121 -60.24 -2.01 -10.25
C SER A 121 -60.23 -3.11 -9.19
N VAL A 122 -59.14 -3.21 -8.41
CA VAL A 122 -59.01 -4.13 -7.27
C VAL A 122 -60.04 -3.77 -6.19
N GLU A 123 -60.16 -2.50 -5.82
CA GLU A 123 -61.13 -2.03 -4.83
C GLU A 123 -62.58 -2.32 -5.26
N LYS A 124 -62.91 -2.18 -6.55
CA LYS A 124 -64.22 -2.55 -7.10
C LYS A 124 -64.47 -4.06 -7.00
N TYR A 125 -63.48 -4.88 -7.36
CA TYR A 125 -63.60 -6.33 -7.29
C TYR A 125 -63.78 -6.84 -5.84
N ILE A 126 -63.06 -6.28 -4.87
CA ILE A 126 -63.23 -6.63 -3.45
C ILE A 126 -64.66 -6.35 -2.97
N LYS A 127 -65.29 -5.26 -3.42
CA LYS A 127 -66.68 -4.89 -3.05
C LYS A 127 -67.73 -5.72 -3.78
N SER A 128 -67.43 -6.25 -4.96
CA SER A 128 -68.38 -6.97 -5.81
C SER A 128 -67.69 -8.14 -6.51
N PRO A 129 -67.30 -9.19 -5.76
CA PRO A 129 -66.59 -10.34 -6.31
C PRO A 129 -67.48 -11.15 -7.26
N GLY A 130 -66.85 -11.87 -8.19
CA GLY A 130 -67.54 -12.81 -9.10
C GLY A 130 -67.96 -12.24 -10.46
N GLN A 131 -67.73 -10.96 -10.74
CA GLN A 131 -67.98 -10.39 -12.08
C GLN A 131 -66.85 -10.73 -13.05
N VAL A 132 -67.14 -11.56 -14.07
CA VAL A 132 -66.17 -11.98 -15.10
C VAL A 132 -65.52 -10.78 -15.81
N GLU A 133 -66.30 -9.73 -16.09
CA GLU A 133 -65.78 -8.52 -16.75
C GLU A 133 -64.72 -7.81 -15.90
N LEU A 134 -64.92 -7.72 -14.57
CA LEU A 134 -63.93 -7.11 -13.67
C LEU A 134 -62.65 -7.95 -13.61
N VAL A 135 -62.76 -9.28 -13.62
CA VAL A 135 -61.59 -10.18 -13.66
C VAL A 135 -60.80 -9.98 -14.96
N LEU A 136 -61.49 -9.86 -16.10
CA LEU A 136 -60.83 -9.61 -17.38
C LEU A 136 -60.11 -8.25 -17.41
N GLN A 137 -60.73 -7.21 -16.83
CA GLN A 137 -60.11 -5.88 -16.69
C GLN A 137 -58.86 -5.94 -15.80
N LEU A 138 -58.94 -6.61 -14.65
CA LEU A 138 -57.80 -6.81 -13.75
C LEU A 138 -56.65 -7.55 -14.44
N GLN A 139 -56.95 -8.63 -15.17
CA GLN A 139 -55.93 -9.40 -15.88
C GLN A 139 -55.24 -8.56 -16.97
N LYS A 140 -55.99 -7.73 -17.71
CA LYS A 140 -55.41 -6.81 -18.70
C LYS A 140 -54.51 -5.75 -18.04
N GLY A 141 -54.97 -5.16 -16.93
CA GLY A 141 -54.19 -4.20 -16.16
C GLY A 141 -52.89 -4.80 -15.63
N PHE A 142 -52.97 -6.00 -15.04
CA PHE A 142 -51.81 -6.76 -14.56
C PHE A 142 -50.80 -7.03 -15.67
N VAL A 143 -51.24 -7.54 -16.83
CA VAL A 143 -50.34 -7.82 -17.96
C VAL A 143 -49.66 -6.55 -18.46
N THR A 144 -50.41 -5.47 -18.60
CA THR A 144 -49.87 -4.17 -19.07
C THR A 144 -48.83 -3.62 -18.10
N LEU A 145 -49.12 -3.64 -16.80
CA LEU A 145 -48.18 -3.19 -15.77
C LEU A 145 -46.90 -4.04 -15.74
N ASN A 146 -47.00 -5.36 -15.82
CA ASN A 146 -45.81 -6.22 -15.86
C ASN A 146 -44.95 -5.96 -17.11
N GLN A 147 -45.57 -5.71 -18.26
CA GLN A 147 -44.81 -5.33 -19.46
C GLN A 147 -44.05 -4.02 -19.26
N GLN A 148 -44.66 -3.02 -18.63
CA GLN A 148 -44.00 -1.76 -18.33
C GLN A 148 -42.87 -1.91 -17.31
N LEU A 149 -43.08 -2.72 -16.25
CA LEU A 149 -42.06 -3.02 -15.24
C LEU A 149 -40.89 -3.82 -15.83
N GLU A 150 -41.16 -4.72 -16.77
CA GLU A 150 -40.11 -5.44 -17.51
C GLU A 150 -39.29 -4.48 -18.38
N VAL A 151 -39.94 -3.55 -19.09
CA VAL A 151 -39.23 -2.51 -19.86
C VAL A 151 -38.37 -1.65 -18.94
N LEU A 152 -38.87 -1.29 -17.76
CA LEU A 152 -38.12 -0.51 -16.76
C LEU A 152 -36.87 -1.28 -16.28
N SER A 153 -37.05 -2.55 -15.93
CA SER A 153 -35.98 -3.46 -15.51
C SER A 153 -34.93 -3.65 -16.62
N GLN A 154 -35.36 -3.85 -17.87
CA GLN A 154 -34.45 -4.02 -19.00
C GLN A 154 -33.67 -2.75 -19.35
N MET A 155 -34.33 -1.58 -19.31
CA MET A 155 -33.70 -0.29 -19.54
C MET A 155 -32.55 -0.06 -18.56
N ASN A 156 -32.83 -0.21 -17.26
CA ASN A 156 -31.84 -0.05 -16.20
C ASN A 156 -30.79 -1.18 -16.21
N GLY A 157 -31.19 -2.42 -16.48
CA GLY A 157 -30.29 -3.55 -16.64
C GLY A 157 -29.28 -3.33 -17.76
N LYS A 158 -29.72 -2.78 -18.90
CA LYS A 158 -28.83 -2.45 -20.02
C LYS A 158 -27.87 -1.31 -19.68
N ALA A 159 -28.35 -0.31 -18.95
CA ALA A 159 -27.50 0.77 -18.47
C ALA A 159 -26.40 0.26 -17.53
N ILE A 160 -26.71 -0.68 -16.63
CA ILE A 160 -25.71 -1.34 -15.77
C ILE A 160 -24.64 -2.02 -16.61
N GLU A 161 -25.03 -2.80 -17.63
CA GLU A 161 -24.09 -3.50 -18.51
C GLU A 161 -23.12 -2.52 -19.18
N VAL A 162 -23.66 -1.49 -19.84
CA VAL A 162 -22.86 -0.49 -20.58
C VAL A 162 -21.95 0.31 -19.65
N LYS A 163 -22.48 0.82 -18.52
CA LYS A 163 -21.72 1.62 -17.56
C LYS A 163 -20.66 0.76 -16.85
N SER A 164 -20.94 -0.51 -16.57
CA SER A 164 -19.99 -1.46 -15.97
C SER A 164 -18.82 -1.74 -16.92
N ASP A 165 -19.09 -1.93 -18.20
CA ASP A 165 -18.05 -2.11 -19.21
C ASP A 165 -17.17 -0.85 -19.34
N ASP A 166 -17.75 0.35 -19.35
CA ASP A 166 -16.97 1.61 -19.31
C ASP A 166 -16.12 1.72 -18.03
N ALA A 167 -16.67 1.35 -16.87
CA ALA A 167 -15.94 1.35 -15.61
C ALA A 167 -14.74 0.38 -15.67
N LYS A 168 -14.91 -0.80 -16.27
CA LYS A 168 -13.86 -1.80 -16.47
C LYS A 168 -12.76 -1.30 -17.41
N VAL A 169 -13.12 -0.67 -18.52
CA VAL A 169 -12.16 -0.07 -19.45
C VAL A 169 -11.40 1.08 -18.76
N SER A 170 -12.12 1.93 -18.03
CA SER A 170 -11.54 3.02 -17.23
C SER A 170 -10.54 2.49 -16.18
N ALA A 171 -10.89 1.41 -15.48
CA ALA A 171 -10.04 0.77 -14.48
C ALA A 171 -8.76 0.18 -15.11
N LYS A 172 -8.87 -0.47 -16.28
CA LYS A 172 -7.69 -0.98 -17.01
C LYS A 172 -6.76 0.16 -17.42
N LYS A 173 -7.31 1.26 -17.94
CA LYS A 173 -6.51 2.44 -18.32
C LYS A 173 -5.82 3.06 -17.10
N ALA A 174 -6.54 3.19 -15.99
CA ALA A 174 -5.99 3.66 -14.72
C ALA A 174 -4.83 2.79 -14.24
N LEU A 175 -5.02 1.47 -14.24
CA LEU A 175 -4.00 0.51 -13.84
C LEU A 175 -2.76 0.64 -14.73
N ALA A 176 -2.91 0.72 -16.05
CA ALA A 176 -1.79 0.90 -16.97
C ALA A 176 -1.00 2.19 -16.67
N GLN A 177 -1.70 3.31 -16.40
CA GLN A 177 -1.06 4.58 -16.04
C GLN A 177 -0.34 4.48 -14.69
N MET A 178 -0.95 3.81 -13.69
CA MET A 178 -0.33 3.58 -12.38
C MET A 178 0.89 2.66 -12.48
N THR A 179 0.86 1.63 -13.33
CA THR A 179 2.02 0.75 -13.56
C THR A 179 3.17 1.54 -14.18
N ILE A 180 2.92 2.34 -15.22
CA ILE A 180 3.97 3.14 -15.87
C ILE A 180 4.60 4.12 -14.86
N LEU A 181 3.77 4.87 -14.13
CA LEU A 181 4.25 5.83 -13.13
C LEU A 181 4.96 5.14 -11.96
N GLY A 182 4.40 4.05 -11.45
CA GLY A 182 4.96 3.26 -10.36
C GLY A 182 6.30 2.65 -10.73
N SER A 183 6.44 2.10 -11.93
CA SER A 183 7.72 1.58 -12.44
C SER A 183 8.76 2.68 -12.57
N LEU A 184 8.38 3.86 -13.08
CA LEU A 184 9.30 5.00 -13.18
C LEU A 184 9.77 5.47 -11.80
N CYS A 185 8.84 5.66 -10.85
CA CYS A 185 9.15 6.03 -9.47
C CYS A 185 10.02 4.97 -8.78
N PHE A 186 9.76 3.68 -9.02
CA PHE A 186 10.57 2.59 -8.50
C PHE A 186 12.00 2.65 -9.03
N LEU A 187 12.20 2.84 -10.34
CA LEU A 187 13.54 2.96 -10.92
C LEU A 187 14.31 4.15 -10.36
N ILE A 188 13.64 5.29 -10.18
CA ILE A 188 14.22 6.49 -9.56
C ILE A 188 14.62 6.19 -8.11
N ALA A 189 13.72 5.63 -7.30
CA ALA A 189 13.98 5.31 -5.91
C ALA A 189 15.09 4.24 -5.77
N PHE A 190 15.11 3.25 -6.66
CA PHE A 190 16.13 2.20 -6.69
C PHE A 190 17.50 2.77 -7.04
N SER A 191 17.59 3.58 -8.10
CA SER A 191 18.82 4.26 -8.50
C SER A 191 19.33 5.19 -7.38
N PHE A 192 18.43 5.97 -6.78
CA PHE A 192 18.74 6.82 -5.63
C PHE A 192 19.27 6.00 -4.44
N THR A 193 18.62 4.90 -4.09
CA THR A 193 19.04 4.04 -2.98
C THR A 193 20.44 3.48 -3.18
N TYR A 194 20.76 2.99 -4.38
CA TYR A 194 22.09 2.49 -4.70
C TYR A 194 23.15 3.60 -4.64
N SER A 195 22.87 4.75 -5.27
CA SER A 195 23.78 5.91 -5.25
C SER A 195 24.03 6.41 -3.83
N PHE A 196 22.97 6.50 -3.02
CA PHE A 196 23.03 6.92 -1.63
C PHE A 196 23.85 5.95 -0.78
N ALA A 197 23.57 4.65 -0.88
CA ALA A 197 24.31 3.62 -0.15
C ALA A 197 25.80 3.63 -0.53
N SER A 198 26.13 3.74 -1.82
CA SER A 198 27.51 3.82 -2.29
C SER A 198 28.26 5.01 -1.71
N TYR A 199 27.65 6.20 -1.72
CA TYR A 199 28.26 7.42 -1.19
C TYR A 199 28.65 7.29 0.30
N PHE A 200 27.75 6.75 1.12
CA PHE A 200 28.01 6.59 2.55
C PHE A 200 28.94 5.42 2.84
N ASN A 201 28.76 4.27 2.18
CA ASN A 201 29.60 3.09 2.40
C ASN A 201 31.07 3.37 2.10
N GLU A 202 31.37 4.08 1.01
CA GLU A 202 32.74 4.46 0.67
C GLU A 202 33.37 5.32 1.77
N ARG A 203 32.68 6.37 2.21
CA ARG A 203 33.20 7.29 3.23
C ARG A 203 33.34 6.62 4.61
N PHE A 204 32.38 5.79 5.01
CA PHE A 204 32.49 5.01 6.24
C PHE A 204 33.62 3.98 6.17
N SER A 205 33.83 3.34 5.02
CA SER A 205 34.93 2.38 4.82
C SER A 205 36.28 3.07 4.92
N GLN A 206 36.46 4.22 4.27
CA GLN A 206 37.71 5.00 4.35
C GLN A 206 37.99 5.45 5.79
N LEU A 207 36.98 5.93 6.51
CA LEU A 207 37.12 6.31 7.92
C LEU A 207 37.47 5.10 8.80
N TYR A 208 36.80 3.96 8.59
CA TYR A 208 37.09 2.72 9.32
C TYR A 208 38.54 2.26 9.10
N MET A 209 39.00 2.24 7.85
CA MET A 209 40.38 1.87 7.54
C MET A 209 41.38 2.86 8.13
N GLY A 210 41.12 4.16 8.05
CA GLY A 210 41.95 5.19 8.68
C GLY A 210 42.11 4.97 10.18
N ILE A 211 41.01 4.76 10.90
CA ILE A 211 41.04 4.48 12.35
C ILE A 211 41.82 3.19 12.65
N LYS A 212 41.64 2.14 11.83
CA LYS A 212 42.33 0.86 11.99
C LYS A 212 43.85 1.00 11.84
N GLU A 213 44.33 1.79 10.87
CA GLU A 213 45.75 2.04 10.67
C GLU A 213 46.37 2.81 11.85
N ILE A 214 45.69 3.85 12.35
CA ILE A 214 46.14 4.58 13.55
C ILE A 214 46.19 3.66 14.77
N SER A 215 45.19 2.80 14.96
CA SER A 215 45.17 1.80 16.03
C SER A 215 46.31 0.76 15.91
N SER A 216 46.85 0.57 14.71
CA SER A 216 47.95 -0.36 14.42
C SER A 216 49.33 0.33 14.47
N ASN A 217 49.42 1.53 15.07
CA ASN A 217 50.60 2.40 15.11
C ASN A 217 51.10 2.89 13.73
N ASN A 218 50.28 2.81 12.68
CA ASN A 218 50.60 3.37 11.38
C ASN A 218 50.12 4.82 11.27
N PHE A 219 50.85 5.73 11.91
CA PHE A 219 50.53 7.17 11.94
C PHE A 219 50.80 7.91 10.61
N GLY A 220 51.35 7.22 9.60
CA GLY A 220 51.55 7.76 8.25
C GLY A 220 50.26 7.85 7.44
N GLN A 221 49.20 7.16 7.86
CA GLN A 221 47.92 7.18 7.15
C GLN A 221 47.31 8.59 7.16
N ARG A 222 46.74 8.98 6.02
CA ARG A 222 45.97 10.22 5.85
C ARG A 222 44.60 9.91 5.26
N LEU A 223 43.62 10.71 5.63
CA LEU A 223 42.24 10.64 5.14
C LEU A 223 42.02 11.82 4.19
N TYR A 224 41.46 11.54 3.02
CA TYR A 224 41.14 12.58 2.04
C TYR A 224 39.69 12.42 1.62
N PHE A 225 38.85 13.35 2.04
CA PHE A 225 37.47 13.43 1.60
C PHE A 225 37.25 14.70 0.80
N ASP A 226 36.84 14.57 -0.47
CA ASP A 226 36.49 15.73 -1.27
C ASP A 226 35.18 16.37 -0.77
N GLY A 227 35.13 17.70 -0.81
CA GLY A 227 33.94 18.50 -0.54
C GLY A 227 34.13 19.57 0.53
N THR A 228 33.02 20.09 1.05
CA THR A 228 32.99 21.11 2.11
C THR A 228 32.00 20.72 3.22
N ASP A 229 31.77 19.42 3.39
CA ASP A 229 30.86 18.87 4.39
C ASP A 229 31.63 18.30 5.59
N GLU A 230 30.93 17.77 6.59
CA GLU A 230 31.54 17.32 7.84
C GLU A 230 32.51 16.15 7.63
N PHE A 231 32.42 15.39 6.53
CA PHE A 231 33.45 14.39 6.21
C PHE A 231 34.75 15.10 5.84
N TYR A 232 34.72 16.16 5.04
CA TYR A 232 35.92 16.98 4.79
C TYR A 232 36.51 17.53 6.10
N GLU A 233 35.67 18.07 6.99
CA GLU A 233 36.14 18.57 8.29
C GLU A 233 36.71 17.46 9.18
N ILE A 234 36.12 16.26 9.18
CA ILE A 234 36.66 15.06 9.85
C ILE A 234 38.03 14.69 9.28
N SER A 235 38.23 14.78 7.96
CA SER A 235 39.52 14.45 7.35
C SER A 235 40.65 15.38 7.82
N LEU A 236 40.36 16.68 7.99
CA LEU A 236 41.33 17.64 8.49
C LEU A 236 41.73 17.33 9.93
N VAL A 237 40.75 17.12 10.81
CA VAL A 237 41.00 16.80 12.24
C VAL A 237 41.71 15.45 12.38
N PHE A 238 41.33 14.46 11.59
CA PHE A 238 41.99 13.15 11.58
C PHE A 238 43.46 13.27 11.16
N ASN A 239 43.74 14.02 10.09
CA ASN A 239 45.10 14.20 9.59
C ASN A 239 46.00 14.95 10.59
N GLU A 240 45.47 15.98 11.26
CA GLU A 240 46.18 16.70 12.32
C GLU A 240 46.50 15.77 13.51
N MET A 241 45.56 14.93 13.92
CA MET A 241 45.78 13.94 14.97
C MET A 241 46.85 12.92 14.57
N ALA A 242 46.77 12.39 13.34
CA ALA A 242 47.73 11.44 12.81
C ALA A 242 49.15 12.05 12.71
N GLU A 243 49.26 13.32 12.33
CA GLU A 243 50.51 14.06 12.29
C GLU A 243 51.13 14.23 13.68
N LYS A 244 50.35 14.69 14.67
CA LYS A 244 50.84 14.81 16.06
C LYS A 244 51.30 13.47 16.63
N LEU A 245 50.57 12.39 16.36
CA LEU A 245 50.95 11.04 16.79
C LEU A 245 52.21 10.54 16.08
N HIS A 246 52.40 10.91 14.81
CA HIS A 246 53.60 10.61 14.05
C HIS A 246 54.83 11.37 14.58
N GLU A 247 54.66 12.64 14.95
CA GLU A 247 55.72 13.46 15.55
C GLU A 247 56.06 13.04 16.99
N SER A 248 55.07 12.63 17.78
CA SER A 248 55.27 12.17 19.16
C SER A 248 55.79 10.73 19.27
N ASN A 249 55.58 9.94 18.22
CA ASN A 249 56.15 8.61 18.04
C ASN A 249 57.01 8.62 16.77
N PRO A 250 58.10 9.42 16.72
CA PRO A 250 59.03 9.32 15.61
C PRO A 250 59.45 7.86 15.60
N LYS A 251 59.32 7.22 14.43
CA LYS A 251 59.65 5.81 14.29
C LYS A 251 60.92 5.54 15.10
N MET A 252 60.89 4.49 15.91
CA MET A 252 62.07 3.65 16.13
C MET A 252 62.43 3.01 14.77
N SER A 253 62.64 3.83 13.75
CA SER A 253 63.47 3.49 12.63
C SER A 253 64.84 3.51 13.25
N VAL A 254 65.27 2.33 13.70
CA VAL A 254 66.68 2.00 13.64
C VAL A 254 67.10 2.44 12.23
N PRO A 255 67.94 3.47 12.09
CA PRO A 255 68.51 3.75 10.79
C PRO A 255 69.15 2.43 10.39
N LEU A 256 68.76 1.88 9.23
CA LEU A 256 69.71 1.04 8.51
C LEU A 256 70.85 2.00 8.21
N ALA A 257 71.82 2.03 9.12
CA ALA A 257 73.06 2.75 8.96
C ALA A 257 73.74 2.08 7.76
N ASP A 258 73.73 2.77 6.64
CA ASP A 258 74.49 2.43 5.44
C ASP A 258 76.00 2.68 5.61
N ASP A 259 76.49 2.91 6.84
CA ASP A 259 77.91 3.00 7.15
C ASP A 259 78.22 2.20 8.44
N PHE A 260 78.37 0.88 8.30
CA PHE A 260 79.11 0.06 9.26
C PHE A 260 80.41 -0.42 8.60
N GLU A 261 81.33 0.52 8.35
CA GLU A 261 82.76 0.21 8.34
C GLU A 261 83.36 0.65 9.68
N ASN A 262 83.90 -0.33 10.42
CA ASN A 262 84.86 -0.20 11.53
C ASN A 262 84.51 0.73 12.71
N ASP A 263 83.73 0.24 13.67
CA ASP A 263 84.17 0.00 15.07
C ASP A 263 82.96 -0.52 15.88
N ALA A 264 82.88 -1.84 16.10
CA ALA A 264 81.89 -2.38 17.04
C ALA A 264 82.53 -2.40 18.44
N SER A 265 82.12 -1.50 19.31
CA SER A 265 82.57 -1.51 20.71
C SER A 265 82.02 -2.76 21.43
N SER A 266 82.80 -3.31 22.35
CA SER A 266 82.40 -4.48 23.15
C SER A 266 81.13 -4.25 23.97
N ASP A 267 80.75 -2.99 24.22
CA ASP A 267 79.57 -2.62 25.00
C ASP A 267 78.27 -2.82 24.19
N ASP A 268 78.26 -2.46 22.90
CA ASP A 268 77.07 -2.60 22.06
C ASP A 268 76.68 -4.08 21.85
N LEU A 269 77.69 -4.95 21.73
CA LEU A 269 77.49 -6.40 21.63
C LEU A 269 76.99 -6.99 22.96
N TRP A 270 77.37 -6.39 24.09
CA TRP A 270 76.94 -6.81 25.41
C TRP A 270 75.49 -6.38 25.69
N GLU A 271 75.09 -5.19 25.29
CA GLU A 271 73.69 -4.74 25.37
C GLU A 271 72.77 -5.60 24.50
N LEU A 272 73.16 -5.91 23.26
CA LEU A 272 72.39 -6.78 22.37
C LEU A 272 72.22 -8.19 22.95
N LYS A 273 73.30 -8.76 23.51
CA LYS A 273 73.21 -10.06 24.22
C LYS A 273 72.31 -9.99 25.45
N THR A 274 72.32 -8.87 26.16
CA THR A 274 71.48 -8.66 27.35
C THR A 274 70.00 -8.58 26.96
N VAL A 275 69.66 -7.86 25.90
CA VAL A 275 68.28 -7.77 25.38
C VAL A 275 67.80 -9.13 24.86
N LEU A 276 68.65 -9.88 24.14
CA LEU A 276 68.33 -11.24 23.69
C LEU A 276 68.10 -12.20 24.87
N ALA A 277 68.89 -12.10 25.93
CA ALA A 277 68.72 -12.90 27.14
C ALA A 277 67.40 -12.56 27.86
N GLN A 278 67.05 -11.28 27.93
CA GLN A 278 65.79 -10.82 28.51
C GLN A 278 64.58 -11.33 27.70
N MET A 279 64.63 -11.25 26.36
CA MET A 279 63.57 -11.79 25.49
C MET A 279 63.38 -13.30 25.69
N LYS A 280 64.47 -14.06 25.77
CA LYS A 280 64.41 -15.51 25.99
C LYS A 280 63.85 -15.87 27.37
N SER A 281 64.20 -15.08 28.40
CA SER A 281 63.59 -15.24 29.73
C SER A 281 62.09 -14.94 29.71
N LEU A 282 61.67 -13.94 28.94
CA LEU A 282 60.26 -13.56 28.83
C LEU A 282 59.44 -14.63 28.09
N GLU A 283 60.03 -15.23 27.05
CA GLU A 283 59.45 -16.37 26.34
C GLU A 283 59.22 -17.57 27.27
N GLU A 284 60.21 -17.89 28.13
CA GLU A 284 60.10 -19.02 29.05
C GLU A 284 59.05 -18.78 30.14
N GLN A 285 58.97 -17.56 30.67
CA GLN A 285 57.91 -17.17 31.61
C GLN A 285 56.52 -17.25 30.96
N ALA A 286 56.39 -16.82 29.70
CA ALA A 286 55.14 -16.93 28.96
C ALA A 286 54.72 -18.39 28.78
N LYS A 287 55.67 -19.29 28.44
CA LYS A 287 55.40 -20.74 28.35
C LYS A 287 54.97 -21.34 29.69
N GLU A 288 55.58 -20.93 30.80
CA GLU A 288 55.20 -21.41 32.13
C GLU A 288 53.79 -20.96 32.53
N VAL A 289 53.42 -19.71 32.22
CA VAL A 289 52.06 -19.18 32.44
C VAL A 289 51.04 -19.94 31.59
N ILE A 290 51.33 -20.19 30.31
CA ILE A 290 50.46 -20.96 29.42
C ILE A 290 50.27 -22.39 29.96
N SER A 291 51.35 -23.05 30.37
CA SER A 291 51.29 -24.41 30.95
C SER A 291 50.50 -24.47 32.27
N LYS A 292 50.59 -23.44 33.14
CA LYS A 292 49.77 -23.35 34.35
C LYS A 292 48.28 -23.15 34.04
N ILE A 293 47.95 -22.42 32.98
CA ILE A 293 46.56 -22.24 32.53
C ILE A 293 46.02 -23.56 32.00
N GLU A 294 46.79 -24.28 31.17
CA GLU A 294 46.38 -25.56 30.61
C GLU A 294 46.21 -26.65 31.70
N SER A 295 47.17 -26.78 32.63
CA SER A 295 47.10 -27.75 33.74
C SER A 295 46.08 -27.39 34.84
N GLY A 296 45.76 -26.10 35.01
CA GLY A 296 44.69 -25.63 35.90
C GLY A 296 43.28 -25.88 35.36
N THR A 297 43.15 -26.16 34.06
CA THR A 297 41.87 -26.45 33.40
C THR A 297 41.49 -27.94 33.55
N ASP A 298 42.47 -28.84 33.71
CA ASP A 298 42.23 -30.28 33.92
C ASP A 298 41.82 -30.67 35.36
N LEU A 299 42.09 -29.83 36.36
CA LEU A 299 41.68 -30.09 37.76
C LEU A 299 40.27 -29.58 38.12
N LYS A 300 39.56 -28.91 37.20
CA LYS A 300 38.17 -28.47 37.38
C LYS A 300 37.15 -29.25 36.55
N MET A 301 37.59 -30.30 35.85
CA MET A 301 36.73 -31.18 35.04
C MET A 301 36.65 -32.63 35.57
N ASN A 302 37.17 -32.90 36.78
CA ASN A 302 36.95 -34.14 37.53
C ASN A 302 36.84 -33.82 39.03
N GLY A 303 35.62 -33.52 39.49
CA GLY A 303 35.25 -33.26 40.88
C GLY A 303 33.78 -32.88 41.00
#